data_AF-A0A4W4EAX1-F1
#
_entry.id   AF-A0A4W4EAX1-F1
#
_cell.length_a   1.000
_cell.length_b   1.000
_cell.length_c   1.000
_cell.angle_alpha   90.00
_cell.angle_beta   90.00
_cell.angle_gamma   90.00
#
_symmetry.space_group_name_H-M   'P 1'
#
loop_
_entity.id
_entity.type
_entity.pdbx_description
1 polymer ?
#
loop_
_entity_poly.entity_id
_entity_poly.type
_entity_poly.pdbx_seq_one_letter_code
_entity_poly.pdbx_strand_id
1 'polypeptide(L)'
;MGALSLKLFLCLFLIVVSHDVTAEVRILDMSPDAVDDTYSECRDKMMQTVIKPDGLLQEEIKANKDFAEMWRSHGGTCEKQIYGGIPYHLAALQAYGNSKPKFRKVFNQMVQTKGKNITIYEKEFPFKSLHFLLTDIIRLLNNGTVCSRVYFGTVKTYRGNTGSKVRFGKFLQARIQESSETEVVELEGEGTLFNITSCSAVNIENYTCTSEEIEHLISPTEVFVVQSIKEVKSEDASYKIITLTHSRFLSNHDCYVFPSSIHGGSSKLVLRSVVLALMGTILGLYHFTVMQ
;
A
#
# COMPACT_ATOMS: atom_id res chain seq x y z
N MET A 1 60.12 -13.71 1.34
CA MET A 1 59.03 -13.09 2.14
C MET A 1 57.89 -12.49 1.30
N GLY A 2 57.91 -12.51 -0.04
CA GLY A 2 56.87 -11.86 -0.87
C GLY A 2 55.64 -12.70 -1.25
N ALA A 3 55.73 -14.04 -1.24
CA ALA A 3 54.64 -14.90 -1.72
C ALA A 3 53.47 -15.07 -0.75
N LEU A 4 53.71 -14.88 0.56
CA LEU A 4 52.68 -15.02 1.60
C LEU A 4 51.72 -13.81 1.62
N SER A 5 52.25 -12.62 1.29
CA SER A 5 51.50 -11.36 1.27
C SER A 5 50.50 -11.31 0.10
N LEU A 6 50.91 -11.77 -1.09
CA LEU A 6 50.06 -11.77 -2.28
C LEU A 6 48.87 -12.75 -2.17
N LYS A 7 49.09 -13.92 -1.55
CA LYS A 7 48.01 -14.89 -1.29
C LYS A 7 46.98 -14.35 -0.29
N LEU A 8 47.45 -13.64 0.74
CA LEU A 8 46.56 -13.01 1.73
C LEU A 8 45.70 -11.90 1.09
N PHE A 9 46.30 -11.11 0.19
CA PHE A 9 45.60 -10.08 -0.57
C PHE A 9 44.58 -10.65 -1.56
N LEU A 10 44.92 -11.75 -2.25
CA LEU A 10 43.98 -12.46 -3.13
C LEU A 10 42.82 -13.09 -2.35
N CYS A 11 43.08 -13.69 -1.18
CA CYS A 11 42.01 -14.23 -0.33
C CYS A 11 41.09 -13.12 0.20
N LEU A 12 41.64 -11.98 0.60
CA LEU A 12 40.83 -10.82 1.02
C LEU A 12 40.00 -10.26 -0.14
N PHE A 13 40.55 -10.19 -1.36
CA PHE A 13 39.79 -9.82 -2.56
C PHE A 13 38.67 -10.81 -2.88
N LEU A 14 38.94 -12.12 -2.78
CA LEU A 14 37.92 -13.15 -3.01
C LEU A 14 36.81 -13.12 -1.95
N ILE A 15 37.13 -12.81 -0.69
CA ILE A 15 36.13 -12.62 0.38
C ILE A 15 35.28 -11.36 0.13
N VAL A 16 35.88 -10.28 -0.40
CA VAL A 16 35.15 -9.04 -0.76
C VAL A 16 34.27 -9.23 -2.01
N VAL A 17 34.64 -10.12 -2.93
CA VAL A 17 33.83 -10.45 -4.13
C VAL A 17 32.76 -11.50 -3.84
N SER A 18 32.89 -12.28 -2.76
CA SER A 18 31.89 -13.25 -2.31
C SER A 18 30.86 -12.61 -1.38
N HIS A 19 30.27 -11.48 -1.79
CA HIS A 19 28.95 -11.14 -1.26
C HIS A 19 27.96 -12.06 -1.97
N ASP A 20 27.70 -13.24 -1.39
CA ASP A 20 26.50 -14.00 -1.71
C ASP A 20 25.30 -13.10 -1.39
N VAL A 21 24.82 -12.37 -2.40
CA VAL A 21 23.51 -11.71 -2.35
C VAL A 21 22.52 -12.84 -2.31
N THR A 22 22.16 -13.28 -1.11
CA THR A 22 21.17 -14.32 -0.93
C THR A 22 19.83 -13.74 -1.40
N ALA A 23 19.30 -14.28 -2.49
CA ALA A 23 18.02 -13.90 -3.05
C ALA A 23 16.95 -13.80 -1.94
N GLU A 24 16.42 -12.60 -1.71
CA GLU A 24 15.39 -12.38 -0.71
C GLU A 24 14.07 -13.01 -1.19
N VAL A 25 13.76 -14.22 -0.71
CA VAL A 25 12.52 -14.92 -1.06
C VAL A 25 11.33 -14.33 -0.29
N ARG A 26 10.29 -13.92 -1.03
CA ARG A 26 9.03 -13.40 -0.47
C ARG A 26 7.86 -14.30 -0.82
N ILE A 27 7.00 -14.58 0.15
CA ILE A 27 5.74 -15.28 -0.09
C ILE A 27 4.67 -14.22 -0.38
N LEU A 28 3.92 -14.39 -1.47
CA LEU A 28 2.75 -13.60 -1.75
C LEU A 28 1.61 -14.00 -0.81
N ASP A 29 1.03 -13.02 -0.15
CA ASP A 29 -0.09 -13.17 0.76
C ASP A 29 -1.07 -11.99 0.59
N MET A 30 -2.02 -11.87 1.52
CA MET A 30 -3.02 -10.79 1.52
C MET A 30 -2.53 -9.49 2.16
N SER A 31 -1.25 -9.40 2.57
CA SER A 31 -0.67 -8.29 3.34
C SER A 31 -1.58 -7.84 4.51
N PRO A 32 -1.75 -8.68 5.55
CA PRO A 32 -2.70 -8.40 6.63
C PRO A 32 -2.30 -7.19 7.49
N ASP A 33 -1.01 -6.88 7.57
CA ASP A 33 -0.46 -5.77 8.36
C ASP A 33 -0.35 -4.46 7.58
N ALA A 34 -0.93 -4.39 6.38
CA ALA A 34 -0.88 -3.20 5.53
C ALA A 34 -1.82 -2.10 6.03
N VAL A 35 -1.36 -0.86 5.98
CA VAL A 35 -2.19 0.33 5.99
C VAL A 35 -2.89 0.39 4.63
N ASP A 36 -4.19 0.13 4.64
CA ASP A 36 -5.01 0.04 3.44
C ASP A 36 -6.28 0.92 3.53
N ASP A 37 -6.21 1.99 4.34
CA ASP A 37 -7.34 2.88 4.65
C ASP A 37 -7.94 3.51 3.39
N THR A 38 -9.26 3.36 3.20
CA THR A 38 -10.01 3.89 2.05
C THR A 38 -10.60 5.27 2.28
N TYR A 39 -10.67 5.75 3.53
CA TYR A 39 -11.24 7.03 3.92
C TYR A 39 -12.68 7.26 3.43
N SER A 40 -13.45 6.20 3.22
CA SER A 40 -14.72 6.25 2.50
C SER A 40 -15.78 7.05 3.27
N GLU A 41 -15.79 6.94 4.60
CA GLU A 41 -16.74 7.63 5.47
C GLU A 41 -16.21 8.96 6.04
N CYS A 42 -14.92 9.26 5.88
CA CYS A 42 -14.27 10.41 6.52
C CYS A 42 -13.42 11.25 5.58
N ARG A 43 -13.53 11.08 4.26
CA ARG A 43 -12.72 11.79 3.28
C ARG A 43 -12.63 13.29 3.55
N ASP A 44 -13.76 13.96 3.72
CA ASP A 44 -13.79 15.42 3.89
C ASP A 44 -13.17 15.84 5.23
N LYS A 45 -13.42 15.07 6.29
CA LYS A 45 -12.82 15.28 7.62
C LYS A 45 -11.31 15.04 7.60
N MET A 46 -10.86 14.01 6.88
CA MET A 46 -9.44 13.72 6.68
C MET A 46 -8.77 14.83 5.88
N MET A 47 -9.41 15.29 4.80
CA MET A 47 -8.94 16.41 4.00
C MET A 47 -8.75 17.67 4.85
N GLN A 48 -9.77 18.08 5.62
CA GLN A 48 -9.68 19.23 6.51
C GLN A 48 -8.57 19.07 7.56
N THR A 49 -8.44 17.88 8.15
CA THR A 49 -7.38 17.56 9.12
C THR A 49 -5.98 17.67 8.51
N VAL A 50 -5.83 17.26 7.25
CA VAL A 50 -4.56 17.28 6.51
C VAL A 50 -4.15 18.69 6.12
N ILE A 51 -5.08 19.52 5.61
CA ILE A 51 -4.73 20.80 4.96
C ILE A 51 -4.90 22.04 5.84
N LYS A 52 -5.54 21.94 7.01
CA LYS A 52 -5.68 23.10 7.92
C LYS A 52 -4.31 23.68 8.30
N PRO A 53 -4.23 24.97 8.67
CA PRO A 53 -3.02 25.55 9.26
C PRO A 53 -2.56 24.74 10.47
N ASP A 54 -1.25 24.45 10.54
CA ASP A 54 -0.67 23.54 11.54
C ASP A 54 -1.38 22.17 11.59
N GLY A 55 -1.89 21.73 10.45
CA GLY A 55 -2.57 20.45 10.26
C GLY A 55 -1.61 19.28 10.12
N LEU A 56 -2.19 18.09 9.96
CA LEU A 56 -1.47 16.82 10.01
C LEU A 56 -0.31 16.74 9.00
N LEU A 57 -0.48 17.28 7.79
CA LEU A 57 0.60 17.31 6.80
C LEU A 57 1.79 18.16 7.26
N GLN A 58 1.54 19.34 7.83
CA GLN A 58 2.60 20.23 8.30
C GLN A 58 3.31 19.64 9.52
N GLU A 59 2.56 19.00 10.42
CA GLU A 59 3.11 18.26 11.56
C GLU A 59 4.04 17.12 11.11
N GLU A 60 3.59 16.27 10.19
CA GLU A 60 4.37 15.14 9.68
C GLU A 60 5.62 15.58 8.89
N ILE A 61 5.49 16.63 8.07
CA ILE A 61 6.63 17.24 7.37
C ILE A 61 7.66 17.77 8.37
N LYS A 62 7.24 18.50 9.41
CA LYS A 62 8.15 19.06 10.41
C LYS A 62 8.87 17.97 11.21
N ALA A 63 8.20 16.85 11.46
CA ALA A 63 8.74 15.74 12.25
C ALA A 63 9.72 14.84 11.47
N ASN A 64 9.66 14.81 10.13
CA ASN A 64 10.44 13.89 9.31
C ASN A 64 11.26 14.63 8.25
N LYS A 65 12.60 14.66 8.41
CA LYS A 65 13.52 15.36 7.50
C LYS A 65 13.46 14.85 6.05
N ASP A 66 13.34 13.53 5.85
CA ASP A 66 13.26 12.95 4.51
C ASP A 66 11.92 13.31 3.85
N PHE A 67 10.83 13.37 4.62
CA PHE A 67 9.53 13.83 4.14
C PHE A 67 9.59 15.34 3.79
N ALA A 68 10.18 16.16 4.66
CA ALA A 68 10.35 17.59 4.38
C ALA A 68 11.19 17.86 3.13
N GLU A 69 12.30 17.13 2.96
CA GLU A 69 13.15 17.25 1.77
C GLU A 69 12.37 16.88 0.51
N MET A 70 11.67 15.74 0.53
CA MET A 70 10.87 15.24 -0.58
C MET A 70 9.76 16.22 -0.95
N TRP A 71 8.97 16.68 0.04
CA TRP A 71 7.86 17.60 -0.20
C TRP A 71 8.34 18.94 -0.74
N ARG A 72 9.40 19.53 -0.15
CA ARG A 72 9.94 20.82 -0.58
C ARG A 72 10.57 20.76 -1.98
N SER A 73 11.26 19.68 -2.31
CA SER A 73 12.03 19.58 -3.57
C SER A 73 11.15 19.21 -4.75
N HIS A 74 10.02 18.55 -4.50
CA HIS A 74 9.24 17.89 -5.55
C HIS A 74 7.75 18.19 -5.52
N GLY A 75 7.20 18.75 -4.45
CA GLY A 75 5.79 19.17 -4.40
C GLY A 75 5.59 20.52 -5.07
N GLY A 76 4.60 20.62 -5.96
CA GLY A 76 4.26 21.87 -6.65
C GLY A 76 5.25 22.28 -7.72
N THR A 77 5.99 21.33 -8.31
CA THR A 77 7.00 21.61 -9.35
C THR A 77 6.40 22.00 -10.71
N CYS A 78 5.13 21.69 -10.93
CA CYS A 78 4.38 22.14 -12.09
C CYS A 78 2.88 22.24 -11.77
N GLU A 79 2.17 22.99 -12.61
CA GLU A 79 0.72 23.11 -12.51
C GLU A 79 0.04 22.14 -13.48
N LYS A 80 -0.82 21.29 -12.93
CA LYS A 80 -1.70 20.39 -13.68
C LYS A 80 -3.07 20.38 -13.01
N GLN A 81 -4.11 20.12 -13.78
CA GLN A 81 -5.46 20.00 -13.24
C GLN A 81 -5.80 18.52 -13.07
N ILE A 82 -6.33 18.19 -11.89
CA ILE A 82 -6.90 16.89 -11.59
C ILE A 82 -8.35 17.13 -11.23
N TYR A 83 -9.27 16.55 -12.00
CA TYR A 83 -10.70 16.73 -11.76
C TYR A 83 -11.09 16.21 -10.37
N GLY A 84 -11.78 17.04 -9.58
CA GLY A 84 -12.10 16.74 -8.17
C GLY A 84 -10.91 16.78 -7.20
N GLY A 85 -9.70 17.04 -7.71
CA GLY A 85 -8.48 17.21 -6.94
C GLY A 85 -8.30 18.63 -6.40
N ILE A 86 -7.35 18.80 -5.49
CA ILE A 86 -6.93 20.08 -4.94
C ILE A 86 -5.40 20.17 -5.02
N PRO A 87 -4.77 21.35 -4.85
CA PRO A 87 -3.32 21.48 -4.98
C PRO A 87 -2.49 20.50 -4.15
N TYR A 88 -2.96 20.13 -2.95
CA TYR A 88 -2.29 19.14 -2.09
C TYR A 88 -2.25 17.73 -2.69
N HIS A 89 -3.26 17.33 -3.46
CA HIS A 89 -3.25 16.04 -4.16
C HIS A 89 -2.13 16.02 -5.21
N LEU A 90 -2.09 17.05 -6.06
CA LEU A 90 -1.07 17.15 -7.09
C LEU A 90 0.33 17.23 -6.46
N ALA A 91 0.50 18.05 -5.42
CA ALA A 91 1.77 18.16 -4.70
C ALA A 91 2.22 16.82 -4.11
N ALA A 92 1.32 16.05 -3.49
CA ALA A 92 1.64 14.72 -2.97
C ALA A 92 2.05 13.74 -4.07
N LEU A 93 1.35 13.74 -5.21
CA LEU A 93 1.65 12.88 -6.34
C LEU A 93 3.01 13.22 -6.97
N GLN A 94 3.28 14.50 -7.20
CA GLN A 94 4.57 14.99 -7.69
C GLN A 94 5.69 14.67 -6.71
N ALA A 95 5.45 14.91 -5.43
CA ALA A 95 6.47 14.74 -4.41
C ALA A 95 6.84 13.26 -4.25
N TYR A 96 5.84 12.36 -4.18
CA TYR A 96 6.06 10.92 -4.17
C TYR A 96 6.71 10.42 -5.48
N GLY A 97 6.17 10.81 -6.63
CA GLY A 97 6.61 10.33 -7.94
C GLY A 97 8.04 10.72 -8.31
N ASN A 98 8.51 11.88 -7.85
CA ASN A 98 9.89 12.35 -8.05
C ASN A 98 10.80 12.07 -6.86
N SER A 99 10.31 11.44 -5.79
CA SER A 99 11.11 11.19 -4.60
C SER A 99 12.21 10.15 -4.85
N LYS A 100 13.31 10.28 -4.10
CA LYS A 100 14.42 9.33 -4.09
C LYS A 100 13.91 7.90 -3.83
N PRO A 101 14.44 6.86 -4.52
CA PRO A 101 14.04 5.46 -4.30
C PRO A 101 14.09 5.04 -2.82
N LYS A 102 15.05 5.58 -2.04
CA LYS A 102 15.15 5.35 -0.60
C LYS A 102 13.90 5.78 0.17
N PHE A 103 13.33 6.95 -0.14
CA PHE A 103 12.12 7.44 0.51
C PHE A 103 10.93 6.52 0.19
N ARG A 104 10.73 6.19 -1.11
CA ARG A 104 9.66 5.27 -1.54
C ARG A 104 9.77 3.91 -0.88
N LYS A 105 10.98 3.38 -0.75
CA LYS A 105 11.23 2.10 -0.05
C LYS A 105 10.78 2.17 1.42
N VAL A 106 11.16 3.23 2.15
CA VAL A 106 10.78 3.40 3.56
C VAL A 106 9.27 3.62 3.69
N PHE A 107 8.69 4.53 2.92
CA PHE A 107 7.25 4.80 2.93
C PHE A 107 6.45 3.52 2.66
N ASN A 108 6.74 2.81 1.57
CA ASN A 108 6.01 1.60 1.21
C ASN A 108 6.23 0.44 2.19
N GLN A 109 7.40 0.35 2.83
CA GLN A 109 7.62 -0.62 3.91
C GLN A 109 6.73 -0.29 5.13
N MET A 110 6.59 0.99 5.48
CA MET A 110 5.70 1.41 6.56
C MET A 110 4.23 1.19 6.21
N VAL A 111 3.82 1.49 4.97
CA VAL A 111 2.48 1.14 4.47
C VAL A 111 2.25 -0.36 4.58
N GLN A 112 3.22 -1.21 4.23
CA GLN A 112 3.07 -2.66 4.28
C GLN A 112 3.01 -3.27 5.70
N THR A 113 3.45 -2.55 6.74
CA THR A 113 3.68 -3.16 8.07
C THR A 113 3.00 -2.46 9.24
N LYS A 114 2.49 -1.24 9.07
CA LYS A 114 1.98 -0.41 10.19
C LYS A 114 0.45 -0.34 10.28
N GLY A 115 -0.27 -1.19 9.54
CA GLY A 115 -1.73 -1.35 9.61
C GLY A 115 -2.19 -2.54 10.46
N LYS A 116 -1.32 -3.20 11.21
CA LYS A 116 -1.72 -4.38 11.98
C LYS A 116 -2.84 -4.11 13.01
N ASN A 117 -2.81 -2.94 13.65
CA ASN A 117 -3.85 -2.48 14.56
C ASN A 117 -3.74 -0.96 14.75
N ILE A 118 -4.77 -0.38 15.37
CA ILE A 118 -4.86 1.07 15.54
C ILE A 118 -3.71 1.65 16.37
N THR A 119 -3.24 0.97 17.41
CA THR A 119 -2.15 1.47 18.25
C THR A 119 -0.84 1.58 17.47
N ILE A 120 -0.53 0.57 16.63
CA ILE A 120 0.65 0.60 15.74
C ILE A 120 0.48 1.68 14.69
N TYR A 121 -0.69 1.76 14.06
CA TYR A 121 -0.98 2.79 13.06
C TYR A 121 -0.81 4.21 13.62
N GLU A 122 -1.41 4.51 14.76
CA GLU A 122 -1.36 5.82 15.37
C GLU A 122 0.07 6.21 15.75
N LYS A 123 0.80 5.32 16.42
CA LYS A 123 2.11 5.61 17.01
C LYS A 123 3.28 5.47 16.04
N GLU A 124 3.18 4.57 15.06
CA GLU A 124 4.33 4.14 14.25
C GLU A 124 4.20 4.44 12.75
N PHE A 125 3.03 4.89 12.27
CA PHE A 125 2.87 5.30 10.87
C PHE A 125 2.89 6.83 10.72
N PRO A 126 4.03 7.46 10.35
CA PRO A 126 4.18 8.91 10.33
C PRO A 126 3.83 9.56 8.97
N PHE A 127 3.12 8.82 8.10
CA PHE A 127 2.81 9.23 6.74
C PHE A 127 1.31 9.20 6.45
N LYS A 128 0.47 9.54 7.44
CA LYS A 128 -0.99 9.47 7.34
C LYS A 128 -1.51 10.45 6.30
N SER A 129 -0.93 11.65 6.25
CA SER A 129 -1.29 12.67 5.25
C SER A 129 -0.92 12.25 3.83
N LEU A 130 0.29 11.74 3.62
CA LEU A 130 0.75 11.29 2.31
C LEU A 130 -0.05 10.08 1.81
N HIS A 131 -0.30 9.09 2.69
CA HIS A 131 -1.13 7.94 2.37
C HIS A 131 -2.53 8.37 1.93
N PHE A 132 -3.17 9.26 2.70
CA PHE A 132 -4.48 9.80 2.36
C PHE A 132 -4.49 10.48 0.98
N LEU A 133 -3.58 11.42 0.75
CA LEU A 133 -3.52 12.18 -0.50
C LEU A 133 -3.25 11.28 -1.71
N LEU A 134 -2.39 10.25 -1.57
CA LEU A 134 -2.11 9.28 -2.63
C LEU A 134 -3.29 8.31 -2.86
N THR A 135 -3.97 7.86 -1.80
CA THR A 135 -5.17 7.02 -1.95
C THR A 135 -6.30 7.79 -2.63
N ASP A 136 -6.56 9.03 -2.21
CA ASP A 136 -7.66 9.81 -2.77
C ASP A 136 -7.40 10.25 -4.21
N ILE A 137 -6.16 10.62 -4.56
CA ILE A 137 -5.83 10.99 -5.94
C ILE A 137 -5.94 9.80 -6.91
N ILE A 138 -5.54 8.59 -6.51
CA ILE A 138 -5.75 7.39 -7.33
C ILE A 138 -7.24 7.19 -7.60
N ARG A 139 -8.09 7.31 -6.58
CA ARG A 139 -9.55 7.18 -6.70
C ARG A 139 -10.17 8.24 -7.62
N LEU A 140 -9.64 9.47 -7.59
CA LEU A 140 -10.08 10.55 -8.49
C LEU A 140 -9.68 10.31 -9.95
N LEU A 141 -8.48 9.75 -10.18
CA LEU A 141 -7.98 9.45 -11.52
C LEU A 141 -8.61 8.20 -12.13
N ASN A 142 -8.94 7.20 -11.30
CA ASN A 142 -9.65 5.99 -11.69
C ASN A 142 -10.43 5.42 -10.48
N ASN A 143 -11.74 5.41 -10.58
CA ASN A 143 -12.62 4.89 -9.53
C ASN A 143 -12.83 3.35 -9.61
N GLY A 144 -12.00 2.64 -10.36
CA GLY A 144 -12.07 1.19 -10.54
C GLY A 144 -12.82 0.74 -11.79
N THR A 145 -13.25 1.66 -12.67
CA THR A 145 -14.00 1.31 -13.88
C THR A 145 -13.13 0.88 -15.05
N VAL A 146 -11.86 1.30 -15.08
CA VAL A 146 -10.93 0.98 -16.15
C VAL A 146 -9.79 0.15 -15.58
N CYS A 147 -9.43 -0.93 -16.27
CA CYS A 147 -8.32 -1.78 -15.89
C CYS A 147 -7.24 -1.75 -16.97
N SER A 148 -5.98 -1.65 -16.55
CA SER A 148 -4.83 -1.56 -17.42
C SER A 148 -3.90 -2.75 -17.17
N ARG A 149 -3.26 -3.23 -18.23
CA ARG A 149 -2.14 -4.16 -18.11
C ARG A 149 -0.87 -3.37 -17.87
N VAL A 150 -0.19 -3.66 -16.77
CA VAL A 150 1.06 -3.04 -16.34
C VAL A 150 2.03 -4.10 -15.83
N TYR A 151 3.30 -3.74 -15.75
CA TYR A 151 4.40 -4.62 -15.45
C TYR A 151 5.24 -4.07 -14.30
N PHE A 152 5.79 -4.97 -13.49
CA PHE A 152 6.69 -4.62 -12.40
C PHE A 152 7.76 -5.70 -12.23
N GLY A 153 9.01 -5.35 -12.47
CA GLY A 153 10.19 -6.18 -12.32
C GLY A 153 10.88 -5.91 -10.98
N THR A 154 11.40 -6.97 -10.35
CA THR A 154 12.17 -6.84 -9.12
C THR A 154 13.13 -8.00 -8.95
N VAL A 155 14.32 -7.72 -8.43
CA VAL A 155 15.34 -8.73 -8.05
C VAL A 155 14.86 -9.67 -6.94
N LYS A 156 13.77 -9.33 -6.25
CA LYS A 156 13.21 -10.20 -5.21
C LYS A 156 12.49 -11.38 -5.84
N THR A 157 12.77 -12.57 -5.36
CA THR A 157 12.06 -13.77 -5.80
C THR A 157 10.76 -13.93 -5.02
N TYR A 158 9.62 -13.82 -5.70
CA TYR A 158 8.31 -14.09 -5.10
C TYR A 158 7.86 -15.53 -5.35
N ARG A 159 7.17 -16.09 -4.36
CA ARG A 159 6.50 -17.39 -4.42
C ARG A 159 5.04 -17.24 -4.06
N GLY A 160 4.19 -18.02 -4.68
CA GLY A 160 2.75 -18.07 -4.42
C GLY A 160 2.15 -19.30 -5.06
N ASN A 161 0.83 -19.41 -4.99
CA ASN A 161 0.11 -20.51 -5.63
C ASN A 161 -0.87 -19.96 -6.65
N THR A 162 -0.95 -20.59 -7.81
CA THR A 162 -2.02 -20.31 -8.78
C THR A 162 -3.39 -20.45 -8.11
N GLY A 163 -4.28 -19.50 -8.38
CA GLY A 163 -5.62 -19.41 -7.77
C GLY A 163 -5.66 -18.72 -6.41
N SER A 164 -4.50 -18.49 -5.76
CA SER A 164 -4.46 -17.73 -4.50
C SER A 164 -4.81 -16.26 -4.70
N LYS A 165 -5.41 -15.65 -3.67
CA LYS A 165 -5.63 -14.20 -3.60
C LYS A 165 -4.44 -13.55 -2.90
N VAL A 166 -3.94 -12.47 -3.51
CA VAL A 166 -2.75 -11.76 -3.05
C VAL A 166 -2.97 -10.26 -3.10
N ARG A 167 -2.22 -9.53 -2.28
CA ARG A 167 -2.23 -8.06 -2.24
C ARG A 167 -0.83 -7.58 -1.91
N PHE A 168 -0.37 -6.54 -2.61
CA PHE A 168 0.96 -5.98 -2.36
C PHE A 168 1.04 -5.24 -1.01
N GLY A 169 -0.08 -4.69 -0.53
CA GLY A 169 -0.16 -3.99 0.75
C GLY A 169 0.67 -2.71 0.80
N LYS A 170 0.96 -2.12 -0.36
CA LYS A 170 1.75 -0.91 -0.53
C LYS A 170 1.40 -0.26 -1.86
N PHE A 171 1.77 1.00 -2.05
CA PHE A 171 1.71 1.59 -3.37
C PHE A 171 2.76 0.93 -4.26
N LEU A 172 2.35 0.42 -5.41
CA LEU A 172 3.24 -0.27 -6.33
C LEU A 172 3.45 0.59 -7.58
N GLN A 173 4.72 0.88 -7.89
CA GLN A 173 5.10 1.46 -9.17
C GLN A 173 5.04 0.37 -10.25
N ALA A 174 4.59 0.74 -11.44
CA ALA A 174 4.52 -0.15 -12.58
C ALA A 174 4.72 0.62 -13.89
N ARG A 175 5.03 -0.10 -14.97
CA ARG A 175 5.18 0.43 -16.33
C ARG A 175 4.27 -0.29 -17.32
N ILE A 176 4.01 0.33 -18.46
CA ILE A 176 3.23 -0.31 -19.54
C ILE A 176 4.10 -1.24 -20.39
N GLN A 177 5.38 -0.94 -20.51
CA GLN A 177 6.31 -1.70 -21.33
C GLN A 177 6.91 -2.87 -20.54
N GLU A 178 6.57 -4.09 -20.95
CA GLU A 178 7.12 -5.32 -20.37
C GLU A 178 8.65 -5.36 -20.46
N SER A 179 9.21 -4.99 -21.62
CA SER A 179 10.66 -5.02 -21.87
C SER A 179 11.46 -4.23 -20.85
N SER A 180 10.98 -3.04 -20.45
CA SER A 180 11.67 -2.20 -19.46
C SER A 180 11.75 -2.85 -18.08
N GLU A 181 10.77 -3.67 -17.72
CA GLU A 181 10.73 -4.37 -16.44
C GLU A 181 11.42 -5.74 -16.51
N THR A 182 11.46 -6.34 -17.71
CA THR A 182 12.26 -7.53 -17.99
C THR A 182 13.76 -7.24 -17.88
N GLU A 183 14.22 -6.10 -18.40
CA GLU A 183 15.62 -5.66 -18.26
C GLU A 183 16.08 -5.63 -16.78
N VAL A 184 15.21 -5.22 -15.86
CA VAL A 184 15.51 -5.19 -14.41
C VAL A 184 15.84 -6.57 -13.86
N VAL A 185 15.10 -7.61 -14.27
CA VAL A 185 15.31 -8.98 -13.77
C VAL A 185 16.40 -9.73 -14.53
N GLU A 186 16.64 -9.39 -15.79
CA GLU A 186 17.69 -10.01 -16.61
C GLU A 186 19.08 -9.46 -16.29
N LEU A 187 19.22 -8.15 -16.05
CA LEU A 187 20.50 -7.54 -15.64
C LEU A 187 21.03 -8.10 -14.33
N GLU A 188 20.12 -8.52 -13.45
CA GLU A 188 20.45 -9.03 -12.11
C GLU A 188 20.54 -10.57 -12.10
N GLY A 189 20.16 -11.23 -13.19
CA GLY A 189 20.22 -12.69 -13.36
C GLY A 189 19.14 -13.47 -12.59
N GLU A 190 18.38 -12.83 -11.70
CA GLU A 190 17.30 -13.44 -10.95
C GLU A 190 16.19 -12.44 -10.55
N GLY A 191 15.03 -12.97 -10.17
CA GLY A 191 13.96 -12.16 -9.59
C GLY A 191 12.55 -12.57 -10.00
N THR A 192 11.66 -11.59 -10.05
CA THR A 192 10.27 -11.76 -10.46
C THR A 192 9.79 -10.61 -11.32
N LEU A 193 9.27 -10.94 -12.49
CA LEU A 193 8.50 -10.06 -13.35
C LEU A 193 7.01 -10.29 -13.11
N PHE A 194 6.30 -9.26 -12.67
CA PHE A 194 4.85 -9.29 -12.53
C PHE A 194 4.19 -8.76 -13.80
N ASN A 195 3.24 -9.52 -14.35
CA ASN A 195 2.31 -9.07 -15.37
C ASN A 195 0.94 -8.86 -14.70
N ILE A 196 0.54 -7.61 -14.53
CA ILE A 196 -0.57 -7.22 -13.65
C ILE A 196 -1.67 -6.60 -14.51
N THR A 197 -2.88 -7.18 -14.45
CA THR A 197 -4.10 -6.49 -14.90
C THR A 197 -4.74 -5.83 -13.67
N SER A 198 -4.59 -4.52 -13.54
CA SER A 198 -5.00 -3.74 -12.37
C SER A 198 -6.07 -2.71 -12.73
N CYS A 199 -7.09 -2.60 -11.89
CA CYS A 199 -8.15 -1.61 -11.99
C CYS A 199 -7.92 -0.39 -11.08
N SER A 200 -6.82 -0.33 -10.34
CA SER A 200 -6.35 0.89 -9.67
C SER A 200 -5.07 1.49 -10.26
N ALA A 201 -4.52 0.88 -11.30
CA ALA A 201 -3.40 1.44 -12.04
C ALA A 201 -3.83 2.78 -12.67
N VAL A 202 -3.12 3.84 -12.29
CA VAL A 202 -3.29 5.19 -12.85
C VAL A 202 -1.97 5.67 -13.42
N ASN A 203 -2.00 6.28 -14.61
CA ASN A 203 -0.82 6.94 -15.17
C ASN A 203 -0.57 8.23 -14.37
N ILE A 204 0.60 8.31 -13.75
CA ILE A 204 1.00 9.47 -12.93
C ILE A 204 2.05 10.35 -13.61
N GLU A 205 2.71 9.84 -14.66
CA GLU A 205 3.77 10.51 -15.41
C GLU A 205 3.33 11.91 -15.89
N ASN A 206 2.09 12.01 -16.38
CA ASN A 206 1.48 13.26 -16.85
C ASN A 206 1.32 14.34 -15.76
N TYR A 207 1.39 13.95 -14.49
CA TYR A 207 1.21 14.83 -13.33
C TYR A 207 2.51 15.09 -12.57
N THR A 208 3.50 14.20 -12.69
CA THR A 208 4.80 14.30 -12.02
C THR A 208 5.79 15.18 -12.76
N CYS A 209 5.53 15.49 -14.03
CA CYS A 209 6.24 16.42 -14.92
C CYS A 209 7.71 16.09 -15.25
N THR A 210 8.47 15.61 -14.30
CA THR A 210 9.91 15.30 -14.42
C THR A 210 10.23 13.85 -14.09
N SER A 211 9.28 13.07 -13.57
CA SER A 211 9.54 11.67 -13.21
C SER A 211 9.39 10.81 -14.45
N GLU A 212 10.51 10.25 -14.90
CA GLU A 212 10.57 9.15 -15.87
C GLU A 212 10.65 7.80 -15.16
N GLU A 213 10.73 7.79 -13.82
CA GLU A 213 10.95 6.56 -13.06
C GLU A 213 9.65 5.79 -12.84
N ILE A 214 8.55 6.49 -12.53
CA ILE A 214 7.24 5.90 -12.23
C ILE A 214 6.22 6.34 -13.27
N GLU A 215 5.82 5.39 -14.11
CA GLU A 215 4.79 5.63 -15.12
C GLU A 215 3.39 5.46 -14.52
N HIS A 216 3.15 4.33 -13.84
CA HIS A 216 1.89 3.98 -13.22
C HIS A 216 2.02 3.72 -11.73
N LEU A 217 0.95 4.03 -10.99
CA LEU A 217 0.82 3.74 -9.56
C LEU A 217 -0.41 2.89 -9.31
N ILE A 218 -0.25 1.85 -8.47
CA ILE A 218 -1.32 0.92 -8.07
C ILE A 218 -1.60 1.10 -6.57
N SER A 219 -2.88 1.06 -6.19
CA SER A 219 -3.35 1.20 -4.81
C SER A 219 -2.93 0.03 -3.90
N PRO A 220 -2.65 0.26 -2.61
CA PRO A 220 -2.41 -0.81 -1.64
C PRO A 220 -3.65 -1.70 -1.38
N THR A 221 -4.84 -1.28 -1.78
CA THR A 221 -6.13 -1.93 -1.46
C THR A 221 -6.58 -2.99 -2.48
N GLU A 222 -5.88 -3.09 -3.61
CA GLU A 222 -6.29 -3.98 -4.69
C GLU A 222 -5.88 -5.43 -4.43
N VAL A 223 -6.86 -6.33 -4.52
CA VAL A 223 -6.66 -7.78 -4.41
C VAL A 223 -6.58 -8.37 -5.80
N PHE A 224 -5.59 -9.23 -6.01
CA PHE A 224 -5.36 -9.93 -7.26
C PHE A 224 -5.52 -11.44 -7.07
N VAL A 225 -5.94 -12.13 -8.13
CA VAL A 225 -5.79 -13.59 -8.24
C VAL A 225 -4.51 -13.89 -9.01
N VAL A 226 -3.70 -14.83 -8.49
CA VAL A 226 -2.55 -15.38 -9.21
C VAL A 226 -3.06 -16.30 -10.33
N GLN A 227 -2.93 -15.86 -11.58
CA GLN A 227 -3.40 -16.62 -12.76
C GLN A 227 -2.40 -17.69 -13.19
N SER A 228 -1.12 -17.36 -13.17
CA SER A 228 -0.06 -18.30 -13.52
C SER A 228 1.27 -17.88 -12.93
N ILE A 229 2.14 -18.87 -12.72
CA ILE A 229 3.53 -18.69 -12.33
C ILE A 229 4.36 -19.48 -13.35
N LYS A 230 5.26 -18.81 -14.06
CA LYS A 230 6.16 -19.42 -15.05
C LYS A 230 7.60 -19.18 -14.64
N GLU A 231 8.45 -20.18 -14.79
CA GLU A 231 9.90 -20.02 -14.65
C GLU A 231 10.48 -19.75 -16.04
N VAL A 232 11.32 -18.73 -16.14
CA VAL A 232 12.06 -18.38 -17.34
C VAL A 232 13.54 -18.60 -17.04
N LYS A 233 14.21 -19.33 -17.93
CA LYS A 233 15.65 -19.60 -17.86
C LYS A 233 16.26 -19.28 -19.21
N SER A 234 17.23 -18.39 -19.22
CA SER A 234 18.14 -18.11 -20.33
C SER A 234 19.56 -18.49 -19.92
N GLU A 235 20.54 -18.24 -20.80
CA GLU A 235 21.95 -18.47 -20.48
C GLU A 235 22.41 -17.59 -19.29
N ASP A 236 21.86 -16.38 -19.19
CA ASP A 236 22.31 -15.36 -18.23
C ASP A 236 21.32 -15.07 -17.09
N ALA A 237 20.07 -15.57 -17.15
CA ALA A 237 19.05 -15.26 -16.16
C ALA A 237 18.09 -16.41 -15.82
N SER A 238 17.66 -16.47 -14.56
CA SER A 238 16.62 -17.37 -14.06
C SER A 238 15.63 -16.62 -13.18
N TYR A 239 14.49 -16.22 -13.75
CA TYR A 239 13.46 -15.44 -13.05
C TYR A 239 12.06 -16.04 -13.19
N LYS A 240 11.12 -15.52 -12.41
CA LYS A 240 9.71 -15.93 -12.46
C LYS A 240 8.85 -14.87 -13.13
N ILE A 241 7.91 -15.29 -13.97
CA ILE A 241 6.81 -14.45 -14.41
C ILE A 241 5.58 -14.82 -13.61
N ILE A 242 5.02 -13.87 -12.85
CA ILE A 242 3.77 -14.04 -12.10
C ILE A 242 2.69 -13.17 -12.72
N THR A 243 1.65 -13.82 -13.25
CA THR A 243 0.50 -13.11 -13.84
C THR A 243 -0.58 -12.91 -12.79
N LEU A 244 -0.97 -11.66 -12.58
CA LEU A 244 -1.97 -11.22 -11.61
C LEU A 244 -3.13 -10.54 -12.33
N THR A 245 -4.35 -10.83 -11.88
CA THR A 245 -5.55 -10.14 -12.39
C THR A 245 -6.39 -9.64 -11.24
N HIS A 246 -6.90 -8.41 -11.38
CA HIS A 246 -7.84 -7.80 -10.46
C HIS A 246 -8.93 -8.79 -10.02
N SER A 247 -9.16 -8.87 -8.71
CA SER A 247 -10.26 -9.62 -8.12
C SER A 247 -11.32 -8.70 -7.54
N ARG A 248 -10.91 -7.75 -6.70
CA ARG A 248 -11.75 -6.78 -6.00
C ARG A 248 -10.87 -5.77 -5.26
N PHE A 249 -11.46 -4.67 -4.83
CA PHE A 249 -10.90 -3.85 -3.76
C PHE A 249 -11.29 -4.42 -2.40
N LEU A 250 -10.34 -4.45 -1.47
CA LEU A 250 -10.58 -4.86 -0.09
C LEU A 250 -9.66 -4.03 0.81
N SER A 251 -10.25 -3.50 1.87
CA SER A 251 -9.55 -2.81 2.94
C SER A 251 -9.92 -3.41 4.29
N ASN A 252 -8.95 -3.48 5.19
CA ASN A 252 -9.19 -3.82 6.60
C ASN A 252 -9.43 -2.55 7.45
N HIS A 253 -9.29 -1.37 6.84
CA HIS A 253 -9.24 -0.08 7.51
C HIS A 253 -10.18 0.92 6.83
N ASP A 254 -11.05 1.55 7.60
CA ASP A 254 -11.69 2.77 7.13
C ASP A 254 -11.65 3.80 8.25
N CYS A 255 -11.05 4.95 7.95
CA CYS A 255 -11.00 6.10 8.84
C CYS A 255 -10.24 5.88 10.16
N TYR A 256 -9.12 5.16 10.10
CA TYR A 256 -8.32 4.83 11.30
C TYR A 256 -7.74 6.04 12.05
N VAL A 257 -7.59 7.19 11.38
CA VAL A 257 -7.19 8.46 12.02
C VAL A 257 -8.28 8.97 12.96
N PHE A 258 -9.53 8.61 12.72
CA PHE A 258 -10.68 8.99 13.52
C PHE A 258 -11.32 7.72 14.07
N PRO A 259 -10.68 7.02 15.03
CA PRO A 259 -11.35 5.93 15.70
C PRO A 259 -12.71 6.42 16.14
N SER A 260 -13.74 5.71 15.70
CA SER A 260 -15.08 5.92 16.22
C SER A 260 -14.95 5.89 17.73
N SER A 261 -15.30 6.99 18.41
CA SER A 261 -15.82 6.87 19.76
C SER A 261 -16.90 5.81 19.62
N ILE A 262 -16.66 4.64 20.23
CA ILE A 262 -17.49 3.44 20.13
C ILE A 262 -18.92 3.92 19.94
N HIS A 263 -19.43 3.83 18.70
CA HIS A 263 -20.84 4.04 18.49
C HIS A 263 -21.44 2.91 19.30
N GLY A 264 -22.05 3.30 20.43
CA GLY A 264 -22.72 2.42 21.36
C GLY A 264 -23.43 1.38 20.53
N GLY A 265 -23.10 0.12 20.82
CA GLY A 265 -23.51 -1.00 20.02
C GLY A 265 -24.94 -0.79 19.55
N SER A 266 -25.18 -0.96 18.26
CA SER A 266 -26.51 -1.31 17.81
C SER A 266 -26.82 -2.67 18.40
N SER A 267 -27.14 -2.69 19.70
CA SER A 267 -27.81 -3.74 20.42
C SER A 267 -29.26 -3.75 19.94
N LYS A 268 -29.46 -3.97 18.63
CA LYS A 268 -30.73 -4.50 18.12
C LYS A 268 -30.88 -6.00 18.44
N LEU A 269 -30.14 -6.49 19.44
CA LEU A 269 -30.26 -7.82 20.01
C LEU A 269 -30.25 -7.81 21.55
N VAL A 270 -30.83 -6.80 22.21
CA VAL A 270 -31.16 -6.89 23.66
C VAL A 270 -32.59 -6.41 23.99
N LEU A 271 -33.27 -5.69 23.09
CA LEU A 271 -34.66 -5.24 23.32
C LEU A 271 -35.73 -6.31 23.00
N ARG A 272 -35.44 -7.60 23.21
CA ARG A 272 -36.47 -8.67 23.25
C ARG A 272 -36.62 -9.31 24.63
N SER A 273 -35.62 -9.27 25.49
CA SER A 273 -35.70 -9.93 26.80
C SER A 273 -36.41 -9.08 27.87
N VAL A 274 -36.36 -7.75 27.78
CA VAL A 274 -37.02 -6.87 28.77
C VAL A 274 -38.54 -6.80 28.55
N VAL A 275 -39.00 -6.86 27.30
CA VAL A 275 -40.45 -6.85 26.98
C VAL A 275 -41.12 -8.17 27.38
N LEU A 276 -40.43 -9.31 27.24
CA LEU A 276 -40.94 -10.60 27.69
C LEU A 276 -40.97 -10.71 29.23
N ALA A 277 -40.03 -10.09 29.94
CA ALA A 277 -40.03 -10.05 31.41
C ALA A 277 -41.16 -9.16 31.97
N LEU A 278 -41.50 -8.05 31.29
CA LEU A 278 -42.60 -7.16 31.70
C LEU A 278 -43.99 -7.74 31.38
N MET A 279 -44.14 -8.57 30.34
CA MET A 279 -45.42 -9.24 30.05
C MET A 279 -45.68 -10.42 31.01
N GLY A 280 -44.63 -11.08 31.51
CA GLY A 280 -44.76 -12.16 32.49
C GLY A 280 -45.22 -11.70 33.88
N THR A 281 -44.86 -10.49 34.30
CA THR A 281 -45.29 -9.93 35.59
C THR A 281 -46.74 -9.42 35.54
N ILE A 282 -47.22 -8.93 34.39
CA ILE A 282 -48.61 -8.46 34.24
C ILE A 282 -49.60 -9.64 34.20
N LEU A 283 -49.22 -10.78 33.58
CA LEU A 283 -50.04 -12.01 33.60
C LEU A 283 -50.09 -12.68 34.97
N GLY A 284 -49.02 -12.58 35.78
CA GLY A 284 -49.01 -13.08 37.16
C GLY A 284 -49.91 -12.29 38.12
N LEU A 285 -50.02 -10.98 37.93
CA LEU A 285 -50.87 -10.10 38.75
C LEU A 285 -52.37 -10.24 38.41
N TYR A 286 -52.72 -10.50 37.14
CA TYR A 286 -54.10 -10.76 36.73
C TYR A 286 -54.65 -12.10 37.23
N HIS A 287 -53.81 -13.14 37.34
CA HIS A 287 -54.25 -14.44 37.85
C HIS A 287 -54.53 -14.44 39.36
N PHE A 288 -53.88 -13.56 40.12
CA PHE A 288 -54.05 -13.47 41.58
C PHE A 288 -55.32 -12.72 42.00
N THR A 289 -55.89 -11.87 41.12
CA THR A 289 -57.10 -11.09 41.39
C THR A 289 -58.40 -11.81 41.05
N VAL A 290 -58.34 -12.94 40.33
CA VAL A 290 -59.53 -13.70 39.88
C VAL A 290 -59.81 -14.93 40.78
N MET A 291 -58.92 -15.28 41.71
CA MET A 291 -59.10 -16.40 42.64
C MET A 291 -59.32 -15.98 44.11
N GLN A 292 -59.82 -14.77 44.36
CA GLN A 292 -60.23 -14.31 45.69
C GLN A 292 -61.67 -13.83 45.68
#